data_AF-A0A661S8U7-F1
#
_entry.id   AF-A0A661S8U7-F1
#
_cell.length_a   1.000
_cell.length_b   1.000
_cell.length_c   1.000
_cell.angle_alpha   90.00
_cell.angle_beta   90.00
_cell.angle_gamma   90.00
#
_symmetry.space_group_name_H-M   'P 1'
#
loop_
_entity.id
_entity.type
_entity.pdbx_description
1 polymer ?
#
loop_
_entity_poly.entity_id
_entity_poly.type
_entity_poly.pdbx_seq_one_letter_code
_entity_poly.pdbx_strand_id
1 'polypeptide(L)'
;MNIRHIFPLLLLLFIFQPFSEAAAQKENSPDQLVARGKEFCRNGDFEYAALSWEQALSRLEPEKETGMYMNIVVHLAGAWQSLGHHQKSLKALRSALPVVEKAGNRYHKAQFFSALGDLHLSLGNADKADKYLEKALDHARLTKYPRLLTSILTDAGNLLATDGDYEGAFAVFTESLVFADQLKDEPELKADPLNNILHVTSLAGDVQEIVAAYWQSALLASFLLGTVFVNRELDVMFDV
;
A
#
# COMPACT_ATOMS: atom_id res chain seq x y z
N MET A 1 -42.81 -63.67 38.35
CA MET A 1 -41.48 -63.38 38.92
C MET A 1 -40.51 -63.10 37.78
N ASN A 2 -40.39 -61.84 37.32
CA ASN A 2 -39.13 -61.11 37.14
C ASN A 2 -39.38 -59.76 36.46
N ILE A 3 -38.75 -58.75 37.04
CA ILE A 3 -38.78 -57.32 36.72
C ILE A 3 -37.55 -56.98 35.88
N ARG A 4 -37.64 -56.03 34.94
CA ARG A 4 -36.64 -54.97 34.62
C ARG A 4 -37.08 -54.19 33.36
N HIS A 5 -37.66 -53.00 33.53
CA HIS A 5 -37.02 -51.67 33.49
C HIS A 5 -36.54 -51.24 32.07
N ILE A 6 -37.28 -50.32 31.43
CA ILE A 6 -36.95 -48.90 31.17
C ILE A 6 -35.98 -48.70 29.99
N PHE A 7 -36.46 -48.05 28.93
CA PHE A 7 -35.88 -46.81 28.39
C PHE A 7 -36.88 -46.14 27.44
N PRO A 8 -37.31 -44.89 27.68
CA PRO A 8 -38.03 -44.14 26.65
C PRO A 8 -37.01 -43.67 25.61
N LEU A 9 -37.29 -43.96 24.35
CA LEU A 9 -36.54 -43.45 23.21
C LEU A 9 -36.75 -41.93 23.15
N LEU A 10 -35.86 -41.17 23.78
CA LEU A 10 -35.77 -39.72 23.60
C LEU A 10 -35.34 -39.46 22.16
N LEU A 11 -36.32 -39.16 21.31
CA LEU A 11 -36.13 -38.71 19.95
C LEU A 11 -35.51 -37.31 20.03
N LEU A 12 -34.18 -37.24 20.10
CA LEU A 12 -33.42 -36.02 19.95
C LEU A 12 -33.52 -35.61 18.47
N LEU A 13 -34.61 -34.90 18.14
CA LEU A 13 -34.74 -34.11 16.94
C LEU A 13 -33.64 -33.05 16.97
N PHE A 14 -32.45 -33.39 16.47
CA PHE A 14 -31.52 -32.40 15.98
C PHE A 14 -32.25 -31.65 14.87
N ILE A 15 -32.74 -30.45 15.21
CA ILE A 15 -33.16 -29.46 14.24
C ILE A 15 -31.89 -29.09 13.48
N PHE A 16 -31.61 -29.82 12.41
CA PHE A 16 -30.66 -29.41 11.38
C PHE A 16 -31.30 -28.19 10.73
N GLN A 17 -31.06 -27.00 11.28
CA GLN A 17 -31.42 -25.78 10.56
C GLN A 17 -30.66 -25.83 9.24
N PRO A 18 -31.34 -25.76 8.08
CA PRO A 18 -30.63 -25.72 6.81
C PRO A 18 -29.87 -24.40 6.78
N PHE A 19 -28.55 -24.50 6.94
CA PHE A 19 -27.64 -23.38 6.74
C PHE A 19 -27.86 -22.89 5.31
N SER A 20 -28.48 -21.72 5.16
CA SER A 20 -28.92 -21.27 3.86
C SER A 20 -27.71 -20.87 3.01
N GLU A 21 -27.78 -21.13 1.71
CA GLU A 21 -26.73 -20.75 0.77
C GLU A 21 -26.45 -19.24 0.81
N ALA A 22 -27.47 -18.43 1.12
CA ALA A 22 -27.33 -17.00 1.36
C ALA A 22 -26.51 -16.66 2.63
N ALA A 23 -26.64 -17.44 3.71
CA ALA A 23 -25.81 -17.29 4.91
C ALA A 23 -24.35 -17.73 4.66
N ALA A 24 -24.15 -18.83 3.90
CA ALA A 24 -22.83 -19.30 3.49
C ALA A 24 -22.12 -18.34 2.52
N GLN A 25 -22.88 -17.71 1.61
CA GLN A 25 -22.39 -16.65 0.72
C GLN A 25 -22.04 -15.38 1.51
N LYS A 26 -22.82 -15.05 2.54
CA LYS A 26 -22.56 -13.91 3.43
C LYS A 26 -21.40 -14.14 4.41
N GLU A 27 -20.92 -15.38 4.56
CA GLU A 27 -19.72 -15.73 5.34
C GLU A 27 -18.43 -15.65 4.49
N ASN A 28 -18.57 -15.54 3.17
CA ASN A 28 -17.48 -15.48 2.20
C ASN A 28 -17.71 -14.35 1.17
N SER A 29 -18.25 -13.22 1.62
CA SER A 29 -18.35 -12.03 0.76
C SER A 29 -16.97 -11.53 0.35
N PRO A 30 -16.82 -10.85 -0.79
CA PRO A 30 -15.54 -10.27 -1.20
C PRO A 30 -14.90 -9.44 -0.08
N ASP A 31 -15.65 -8.57 0.60
CA ASP A 31 -15.16 -7.73 1.70
C ASP A 31 -14.54 -8.54 2.86
N GLN A 32 -15.22 -9.61 3.29
CA GLN A 32 -14.72 -10.47 4.37
C GLN A 32 -13.46 -11.22 3.94
N LEU A 33 -13.42 -11.71 2.71
CA LEU A 33 -12.26 -12.39 2.15
C LEU A 33 -11.06 -11.43 2.05
N VAL A 34 -11.30 -10.16 1.67
CA VAL A 34 -10.27 -9.12 1.68
C VAL A 34 -9.77 -8.85 3.10
N ALA A 35 -10.68 -8.69 4.07
CA ALA A 35 -10.31 -8.47 5.46
C ALA A 35 -9.50 -9.64 6.03
N ARG A 36 -9.92 -10.88 5.74
CA ARG A 36 -9.21 -12.10 6.12
C ARG A 36 -7.82 -12.17 5.49
N GLY A 37 -7.70 -11.85 4.20
CA GLY A 37 -6.41 -11.79 3.52
C GLY A 37 -5.47 -10.76 4.15
N LYS A 38 -5.99 -9.58 4.50
CA LYS A 38 -5.21 -8.56 5.22
C LYS A 38 -4.76 -9.03 6.60
N GLU A 39 -5.59 -9.76 7.32
CA GLU A 39 -5.24 -10.32 8.64
C GLU A 39 -4.13 -11.37 8.53
N PHE A 40 -4.26 -12.34 7.62
CA PHE A 40 -3.20 -13.30 7.36
C PHE A 40 -1.89 -12.61 6.96
N CYS A 41 -1.97 -11.59 6.09
CA CYS A 41 -0.79 -10.83 5.68
C CYS A 41 -0.09 -10.14 6.86
N ARG A 42 -0.85 -9.59 7.83
CA ARG A 42 -0.27 -8.98 9.04
C ARG A 42 0.44 -10.02 9.92
N ASN A 43 -0.04 -11.25 9.93
CA ASN A 43 0.57 -12.35 10.68
C ASN A 43 1.74 -13.02 9.94
N GLY A 44 2.08 -12.57 8.73
CA GLY A 44 3.11 -13.17 7.87
C GLY A 44 2.65 -14.42 7.12
N ASP A 45 1.38 -14.78 7.22
CA ASP A 45 0.75 -15.93 6.56
C ASP A 45 0.42 -15.63 5.08
N PHE A 46 1.42 -15.27 4.29
CA PHE A 46 1.24 -14.76 2.93
C PHE A 46 0.53 -15.76 1.99
N GLU A 47 0.72 -17.07 2.18
CA GLU A 47 0.05 -18.12 1.41
C GLU A 47 -1.47 -18.07 1.64
N TYR A 48 -1.91 -17.99 2.90
CA TYR A 48 -3.32 -17.89 3.25
C TYR A 48 -3.92 -16.53 2.88
N ALA A 49 -3.11 -15.47 2.90
CA ALA A 49 -3.51 -14.16 2.40
C ALA A 49 -3.81 -14.23 0.88
N ALA A 50 -2.89 -14.80 0.10
CA ALA A 50 -3.05 -14.99 -1.33
C ALA A 50 -4.30 -15.82 -1.66
N LEU A 51 -4.51 -16.95 -0.97
CA LEU A 51 -5.70 -17.78 -1.15
C LEU A 51 -7.00 -17.01 -0.86
N SER A 52 -7.03 -16.19 0.19
CA SER A 52 -8.20 -15.39 0.54
C SER A 52 -8.50 -14.35 -0.55
N TRP A 53 -7.47 -13.71 -1.09
CA TRP A 53 -7.62 -12.73 -2.17
C TRP A 53 -7.97 -13.35 -3.52
N GLU A 54 -7.46 -14.53 -3.86
CA GLU A 54 -7.89 -15.29 -5.04
C GLU A 54 -9.36 -15.68 -4.96
N GLN A 55 -9.82 -16.09 -3.78
CA GLN A 55 -11.24 -16.35 -3.52
C GLN A 55 -12.09 -15.09 -3.60
N ALA A 56 -11.57 -13.92 -3.19
CA ALA A 56 -12.28 -12.66 -3.35
C ALA A 56 -12.42 -12.30 -4.83
N LEU A 57 -11.33 -12.42 -5.60
CA LEU A 57 -11.32 -12.12 -7.04
C LEU A 57 -12.28 -13.00 -7.83
N SER A 58 -12.45 -14.27 -7.47
CA SER A 58 -13.38 -15.17 -8.16
C SER A 58 -14.86 -14.82 -7.98
N ARG A 59 -15.16 -13.90 -7.06
CA ARG A 59 -16.52 -13.41 -6.75
C ARG A 59 -16.80 -12.01 -7.26
N LEU A 60 -15.81 -11.34 -7.86
CA LEU A 60 -15.92 -9.98 -8.36
C LEU A 60 -16.07 -9.94 -9.86
N GLU A 61 -16.83 -8.96 -10.33
CA GLU A 61 -16.82 -8.55 -11.73
C GLU A 61 -15.86 -7.34 -11.89
N PRO A 62 -14.68 -7.49 -12.53
CA PRO A 62 -13.64 -6.46 -12.55
C PRO A 62 -14.10 -5.10 -13.08
N GLU A 63 -15.01 -5.09 -14.05
CA GLU A 63 -15.54 -3.88 -14.68
C GLU A 63 -16.61 -3.17 -13.84
N LYS A 64 -17.29 -3.89 -12.93
CA LYS A 64 -18.32 -3.31 -12.04
C LYS A 64 -17.71 -2.86 -10.72
N GLU A 65 -16.76 -3.62 -10.19
CA GLU A 65 -16.19 -3.44 -8.85
C GLU A 65 -14.70 -3.07 -8.94
N THR A 66 -14.37 -2.23 -9.93
CA THR A 66 -12.99 -1.92 -10.33
C THR A 66 -12.08 -1.50 -9.19
N GLY A 67 -12.56 -0.69 -8.24
CA GLY A 67 -11.73 -0.25 -7.11
C GLY A 67 -11.34 -1.40 -6.18
N MET A 68 -12.29 -2.27 -5.84
CA MET A 68 -12.03 -3.43 -5.00
C MET A 68 -11.15 -4.45 -5.74
N TYR A 69 -11.47 -4.72 -7.01
CA TYR A 69 -10.65 -5.58 -7.86
C TYR A 69 -9.18 -5.13 -7.89
N MET A 70 -8.91 -3.85 -8.16
CA MET A 70 -7.55 -3.29 -8.19
C MET A 70 -6.85 -3.41 -6.84
N ASN A 71 -7.54 -3.09 -5.74
CA ASN A 71 -7.01 -3.22 -4.38
C ASN A 71 -6.55 -4.66 -4.10
N ILE A 72 -7.40 -5.64 -4.43
CA ILE A 72 -7.11 -7.06 -4.18
C ILE A 72 -5.94 -7.55 -5.04
N VAL A 73 -5.89 -7.16 -6.32
CA VAL A 73 -4.79 -7.55 -7.20
C VAL A 73 -3.45 -7.03 -6.69
N VAL A 74 -3.38 -5.79 -6.19
CA VAL A 74 -2.16 -5.22 -5.59
C VAL A 74 -1.74 -6.01 -4.35
N HIS A 75 -2.69 -6.31 -3.46
CA HIS A 75 -2.40 -7.10 -2.26
C HIS A 75 -1.94 -8.52 -2.60
N LEU A 76 -2.60 -9.19 -3.54
CA LEU A 76 -2.23 -10.53 -4.01
C LEU A 76 -0.82 -10.53 -4.63
N ALA A 77 -0.50 -9.52 -5.42
CA ALA A 77 0.83 -9.34 -5.99
C ALA A 77 1.91 -9.20 -4.91
N GLY A 78 1.65 -8.39 -3.88
CA GLY A 78 2.52 -8.23 -2.72
C GLY A 78 2.75 -9.54 -1.95
N ALA A 79 1.69 -10.30 -1.64
CA ALA A 79 1.86 -11.61 -1.00
C ALA A 79 2.69 -12.58 -1.85
N TRP A 80 2.47 -12.60 -3.17
CA TRP A 80 3.30 -13.43 -4.04
C TRP A 80 4.75 -12.98 -4.09
N GLN A 81 5.04 -11.68 -4.02
CA GLN A 81 6.41 -11.19 -3.88
C GLN A 81 7.05 -11.61 -2.56
N SER A 82 6.34 -11.49 -1.44
CA SER A 82 6.83 -11.93 -0.12
C SER A 82 7.16 -13.43 -0.07
N LEU A 83 6.47 -14.25 -0.88
CA LEU A 83 6.74 -15.68 -1.06
C LEU A 83 7.83 -15.99 -2.10
N GLY A 84 8.45 -14.97 -2.72
CA GLY A 84 9.43 -15.13 -3.80
C GLY A 84 8.81 -15.57 -5.15
N HIS A 85 7.48 -15.61 -5.24
CA HIS A 85 6.74 -15.99 -6.44
C HIS A 85 6.52 -14.81 -7.41
N HIS A 86 7.61 -14.17 -7.84
CA HIS A 86 7.58 -12.98 -8.70
C HIS A 86 6.79 -13.18 -10.01
N GLN A 87 6.82 -14.38 -10.61
CA GLN A 87 6.05 -14.68 -11.82
C GLN A 87 4.54 -14.70 -11.58
N LYS A 88 4.08 -15.17 -10.41
CA LYS A 88 2.66 -15.12 -10.03
C LYS A 88 2.22 -13.67 -9.81
N SER A 89 3.05 -12.89 -9.11
CA SER A 89 2.82 -11.45 -8.91
C SER A 89 2.69 -10.70 -10.24
N LEU A 90 3.66 -10.90 -11.16
CA LEU A 90 3.66 -10.27 -12.48
C LEU A 90 2.43 -10.65 -13.30
N LYS A 91 2.04 -11.93 -13.27
CA LYS A 91 0.85 -12.42 -13.98
C LYS A 91 -0.43 -11.75 -13.46
N ALA A 92 -0.57 -11.64 -12.13
CA ALA A 92 -1.74 -10.99 -11.51
C ALA A 92 -1.83 -9.52 -11.93
N LEU A 93 -0.76 -8.74 -11.73
CA LEU A 93 -0.72 -7.32 -12.12
C LEU A 93 -0.96 -7.14 -13.62
N ARG A 94 -0.26 -7.89 -14.48
CA ARG A 94 -0.41 -7.76 -15.95
C ARG A 94 -1.84 -8.06 -16.42
N SER A 95 -2.51 -9.02 -15.80
CA SER A 95 -3.91 -9.36 -16.16
C SER A 95 -4.91 -8.25 -15.82
N ALA A 96 -4.61 -7.43 -14.81
CA ALA A 96 -5.46 -6.32 -14.37
C ALA A 96 -5.23 -5.02 -15.16
N LEU A 97 -4.13 -4.92 -15.93
CA LEU A 97 -3.76 -3.70 -16.68
C LEU A 97 -4.92 -3.11 -17.51
N PRO A 98 -5.68 -3.91 -18.31
CA PRO A 98 -6.77 -3.36 -19.13
C PRO A 98 -7.92 -2.75 -18.31
N VAL A 99 -8.16 -3.28 -17.11
CA VAL A 99 -9.17 -2.76 -16.17
C VAL A 99 -8.66 -1.48 -15.52
N VAL A 100 -7.40 -1.48 -15.08
CA VAL A 100 -6.72 -0.34 -14.47
C VAL A 100 -6.69 0.85 -15.41
N GLU A 101 -6.34 0.67 -16.69
CA GLU A 101 -6.26 1.75 -17.66
C GLU A 101 -7.59 2.51 -17.81
N LYS A 102 -8.71 1.78 -17.80
CA LYS A 102 -10.07 2.33 -17.89
C LYS A 102 -10.59 2.90 -16.57
N ALA A 103 -9.96 2.60 -15.44
CA ALA A 103 -10.41 3.05 -14.13
C ALA A 103 -10.31 4.58 -13.98
N GLY A 104 -11.33 5.23 -13.39
CA GLY A 104 -11.28 6.66 -13.09
C GLY A 104 -10.54 7.01 -11.79
N ASN A 105 -10.34 6.03 -10.91
CA ASN A 105 -9.81 6.27 -9.57
C ASN A 105 -8.28 6.39 -9.57
N ARG A 106 -7.78 7.62 -9.36
CA ARG A 106 -6.33 7.90 -9.34
C ARG A 106 -5.59 7.24 -8.17
N TYR A 107 -6.22 7.13 -7.00
CA TYR A 107 -5.62 6.46 -5.84
C TYR A 107 -5.32 4.99 -6.13
N HIS A 108 -6.30 4.24 -6.64
CA HIS A 108 -6.08 2.83 -7.00
C HIS A 108 -5.10 2.69 -8.16
N LYS A 109 -5.10 3.60 -9.14
CA LYS A 109 -4.10 3.61 -10.23
C LYS A 109 -2.68 3.79 -9.70
N ALA A 110 -2.48 4.75 -8.81
CA ALA A 110 -1.18 5.00 -8.17
C ALA A 110 -0.68 3.78 -7.40
N GLN A 111 -1.52 3.17 -6.54
CA GLN A 111 -1.16 1.94 -5.83
C GLN A 111 -0.77 0.80 -6.78
N PHE A 112 -1.55 0.63 -7.85
CA PHE A 112 -1.31 -0.43 -8.82
C PHE A 112 -0.01 -0.24 -9.59
N PHE A 113 0.27 0.98 -10.07
CA PHE A 113 1.52 1.25 -10.77
C PHE A 113 2.73 1.20 -9.83
N SER A 114 2.58 1.61 -8.56
CA SER A 114 3.63 1.42 -7.54
C SER A 114 4.01 -0.06 -7.39
N ALA A 115 3.01 -0.94 -7.29
CA ALA A 115 3.25 -2.38 -7.17
C ALA A 115 3.95 -2.99 -8.40
N LEU A 116 3.65 -2.51 -9.61
CA LEU A 116 4.41 -2.88 -10.80
C LEU A 116 5.85 -2.35 -10.77
N GLY A 117 6.04 -1.13 -10.29
CA GLY A 117 7.34 -0.51 -10.11
C GLY A 117 8.24 -1.33 -9.18
N ASP A 118 7.75 -1.56 -7.97
CA ASP A 118 8.41 -2.37 -6.93
C ASP A 118 8.71 -3.80 -7.40
N LEU A 119 7.75 -4.46 -8.07
CA LEU A 119 8.00 -5.79 -8.63
C LEU A 119 9.12 -5.77 -9.68
N HIS A 120 9.17 -4.74 -10.52
CA HIS A 120 10.23 -4.61 -11.52
C HIS A 120 11.58 -4.28 -10.89
N LEU A 121 11.63 -3.52 -9.79
CA LEU A 121 12.83 -3.33 -8.96
C LEU A 121 13.33 -4.67 -8.42
N SER A 122 12.44 -5.45 -7.79
CA SER A 122 12.75 -6.79 -7.27
C SER A 122 13.29 -7.74 -8.35
N LEU A 123 12.87 -7.54 -9.60
CA LEU A 123 13.32 -8.32 -10.76
C LEU A 123 14.56 -7.73 -11.46
N GLY A 124 15.15 -6.65 -10.95
CA GLY A 124 16.32 -5.97 -11.54
C GLY A 124 16.03 -5.24 -12.85
N ASN A 125 14.78 -4.94 -13.17
CA ASN A 125 14.39 -4.23 -14.39
C ASN A 125 14.22 -2.72 -14.13
N ALA A 126 15.33 -2.01 -13.91
CA ALA A 126 15.33 -0.58 -13.57
C ALA A 126 14.49 0.28 -14.54
N ASP A 127 14.69 0.16 -15.86
CA ASP A 127 13.93 0.91 -16.88
C ASP A 127 12.41 0.74 -16.80
N LYS A 128 11.94 -0.44 -16.37
CA LYS A 128 10.50 -0.71 -16.24
C LYS A 128 10.00 -0.22 -14.89
N ALA A 129 10.79 -0.39 -13.84
CA ALA A 129 10.47 0.14 -12.53
C ALA A 129 10.25 1.65 -12.60
N ASP A 130 11.20 2.37 -13.21
CA ASP A 130 11.17 3.81 -13.43
C ASP A 130 9.84 4.26 -14.08
N LYS A 131 9.54 3.71 -15.26
CA LYS A 131 8.30 4.02 -16.01
C LYS A 131 7.02 3.77 -15.22
N TYR A 132 6.99 2.77 -14.35
CA TYR A 132 5.81 2.48 -13.54
C TYR A 132 5.74 3.35 -12.29
N LEU A 133 6.87 3.67 -11.66
CA LEU A 133 6.95 4.60 -10.54
C LEU A 133 6.62 6.03 -10.96
N GLU A 134 7.06 6.49 -12.13
CA GLU A 134 6.66 7.77 -12.71
C GLU A 134 5.12 7.86 -12.86
N LYS A 135 4.49 6.84 -13.46
CA LYS A 135 3.03 6.76 -13.57
C LYS A 135 2.34 6.74 -12.21
N ALA A 136 2.93 6.06 -11.24
CA ALA A 136 2.41 6.02 -9.88
C ALA A 136 2.43 7.42 -9.24
N LEU A 137 3.54 8.14 -9.38
CA LEU A 137 3.73 9.52 -8.89
C LEU A 137 2.76 10.49 -9.57
N ASP A 138 2.61 10.43 -10.89
CA ASP A 138 1.65 11.26 -11.65
C ASP A 138 0.22 11.13 -11.11
N HIS A 139 -0.18 9.92 -10.76
CA HIS A 139 -1.48 9.67 -10.17
C HIS A 139 -1.54 10.08 -8.69
N ALA A 140 -0.51 9.76 -7.91
CA ALA A 140 -0.47 10.00 -6.46
C ALA A 140 -0.44 11.49 -6.11
N ARG A 141 0.35 12.30 -6.84
CA ARG A 141 0.43 13.76 -6.66
C ARG A 141 -0.91 14.48 -6.89
N LEU A 142 -1.81 13.86 -7.66
CA LEU A 142 -3.15 14.36 -7.91
C LEU A 142 -4.19 13.84 -6.91
N THR A 143 -3.75 13.17 -5.84
CA THR A 143 -4.61 12.67 -4.77
C THR A 143 -4.42 13.48 -3.48
N LYS A 144 -5.27 13.24 -2.47
CA LYS A 144 -5.15 13.84 -1.13
C LYS A 144 -4.58 12.86 -0.10
N TYR A 145 -3.82 11.85 -0.54
CA TYR A 145 -3.34 10.76 0.29
C TYR A 145 -1.81 10.82 0.46
N PRO A 146 -1.29 11.63 1.42
CA PRO A 146 0.15 11.81 1.60
C PRO A 146 0.89 10.50 1.92
N ARG A 147 0.26 9.57 2.65
CA ARG A 147 0.83 8.24 2.91
C ARG A 147 1.20 7.50 1.62
N LEU A 148 0.30 7.52 0.64
CA LEU A 148 0.55 6.85 -0.64
C LEU A 148 1.73 7.48 -1.36
N LEU A 149 1.80 8.81 -1.34
CA LEU A 149 2.89 9.55 -1.97
C LEU A 149 4.24 9.29 -1.26
N THR A 150 4.27 9.26 0.07
CA THR A 150 5.44 8.85 0.87
C THR A 150 5.95 7.48 0.42
N SER A 151 5.07 6.47 0.34
CA SER A 151 5.47 5.12 -0.09
C SER A 151 6.08 5.10 -1.49
N ILE A 152 5.43 5.74 -2.47
CA ILE A 152 5.88 5.73 -3.87
C ILE A 152 7.20 6.51 -4.02
N LEU A 153 7.34 7.64 -3.32
CA LEU A 153 8.58 8.41 -3.32
C LEU A 153 9.73 7.61 -2.70
N THR A 154 9.48 6.83 -1.64
CA THR A 154 10.49 5.93 -1.08
C THR A 154 10.92 4.88 -2.11
N ASP A 155 9.99 4.27 -2.86
CA ASP A 155 10.35 3.31 -3.92
C ASP A 155 11.15 3.97 -5.06
N ALA A 156 10.78 5.19 -5.46
CA ALA A 156 11.50 5.96 -6.47
C ALA A 156 12.91 6.36 -6.00
N GLY A 157 13.08 6.75 -4.74
CA GLY A 157 14.40 7.03 -4.17
C GLY A 157 15.27 5.76 -4.11
N ASN A 158 14.69 4.60 -3.80
CA ASN A 158 15.40 3.32 -3.80
C ASN A 158 15.89 2.94 -5.21
N LEU A 159 15.08 3.20 -6.23
CA LEU A 159 15.47 3.01 -7.63
C LEU A 159 16.70 3.86 -7.97
N LEU A 160 16.66 5.17 -7.66
CA LEU A 160 17.77 6.10 -7.92
C LEU A 160 19.05 5.68 -7.17
N ALA A 161 18.90 5.28 -5.90
CA ALA A 161 20.03 4.80 -5.10
C ALA A 161 20.65 3.53 -5.70
N THR A 162 19.83 2.63 -6.26
CA THR A 162 20.31 1.41 -6.95
C THR A 162 21.06 1.74 -8.24
N ASP A 163 20.70 2.82 -8.93
CA ASP A 163 21.40 3.32 -10.12
C ASP A 163 22.67 4.12 -9.78
N GLY A 164 22.92 4.39 -8.48
CA GLY A 164 24.05 5.18 -8.00
C GLY A 164 23.82 6.70 -8.03
N ASP A 165 22.62 7.15 -8.41
CA ASP A 165 22.21 8.55 -8.31
C ASP A 165 21.81 8.88 -6.86
N TYR A 166 22.82 9.02 -6.00
CA TYR A 166 22.62 9.31 -4.58
C TYR A 166 22.09 10.73 -4.33
N GLU A 167 22.40 11.69 -5.20
CA GLU A 167 21.89 13.06 -5.10
C GLU A 167 20.40 13.10 -5.41
N GLY A 168 19.98 12.48 -6.52
CA GLY A 168 18.57 12.31 -6.87
C GLY A 168 17.80 11.52 -5.82
N ALA A 169 18.37 10.40 -5.35
CA ALA A 169 17.77 9.59 -4.30
C ALA A 169 17.54 10.41 -3.01
N PHE A 170 18.55 11.18 -2.58
CA PHE A 170 18.45 12.06 -1.42
C PHE A 170 17.34 13.11 -1.58
N ALA A 171 17.24 13.74 -2.75
CA ALA A 171 16.19 14.72 -3.03
C ALA A 171 14.79 14.10 -2.93
N VAL A 172 14.61 12.91 -3.52
CA VAL A 172 13.33 12.18 -3.52
C VAL A 172 12.97 11.69 -2.11
N PHE A 173 13.92 11.16 -1.33
CA PHE A 173 13.65 10.77 0.06
C PHE A 173 13.31 11.97 0.95
N THR A 174 13.95 13.11 0.72
CA THR A 174 13.61 14.36 1.42
C THR A 174 12.18 14.80 1.10
N GLU A 175 11.77 14.70 -0.16
CA GLU A 175 10.37 14.94 -0.53
C GLU A 175 9.42 13.94 0.16
N SER A 176 9.77 12.65 0.21
CA SER A 176 9.00 11.62 0.93
C SER A 176 8.80 11.98 2.40
N LEU A 177 9.86 12.47 3.05
CA LEU A 177 9.84 12.92 4.45
C LEU A 177 8.90 14.10 4.68
N VAL A 178 8.83 15.07 3.75
CA VAL A 178 7.89 16.20 3.82
C VAL A 178 6.44 15.71 3.86
N PHE A 179 6.09 14.71 3.05
CA PHE A 179 4.75 14.13 3.08
C PHE A 179 4.50 13.26 4.32
N ALA A 180 5.52 12.55 4.80
CA ALA A 180 5.43 11.81 6.07
C ALA A 180 5.21 12.76 7.26
N ASP A 181 5.78 13.97 7.23
CA ASP A 181 5.59 14.99 8.28
C ASP A 181 4.15 15.52 8.38
N GLN A 182 3.39 15.45 7.28
CA GLN A 182 1.96 15.80 7.27
C GLN A 182 1.09 14.78 8.04
N LEU A 183 1.59 13.56 8.26
CA LEU A 183 0.89 12.45 8.91
C LEU A 183 1.19 12.42 10.41
N LYS A 184 0.68 13.42 11.14
CA LYS A 184 0.98 13.63 12.58
C LYS A 184 0.68 12.43 13.48
N ASP A 185 -0.33 11.64 13.13
CA ASP A 185 -0.76 10.47 13.90
C ASP A 185 0.05 9.20 13.58
N GLU A 186 1.00 9.28 12.64
CA GLU A 186 1.79 8.15 12.14
C GLU A 186 3.28 8.49 11.98
N PRO A 187 3.94 8.91 13.08
CA PRO A 187 5.34 9.33 13.05
C PRO A 187 6.30 8.22 12.58
N GLU A 188 5.92 6.95 12.68
CA GLU A 188 6.68 5.80 12.21
C GLU A 188 6.95 5.83 10.70
N LEU A 189 6.11 6.49 9.90
CA LEU A 189 6.28 6.61 8.45
C LEU A 189 7.48 7.48 8.05
N LYS A 190 8.10 8.18 9.01
CA LYS A 190 9.35 8.91 8.80
C LYS A 190 10.58 8.01 8.81
N ALA A 191 10.47 6.79 9.37
CA ALA A 191 11.62 5.92 9.59
C ALA A 191 12.30 5.52 8.27
N ASP A 192 11.54 5.06 7.28
CA ASP A 192 12.08 4.62 5.99
C ASP A 192 12.79 5.75 5.23
N PRO A 193 12.17 6.93 4.97
CA PRO A 193 12.87 8.01 4.29
C PRO A 193 14.11 8.49 5.05
N LEU A 194 14.06 8.55 6.39
CA LEU A 194 15.23 8.94 7.20
C LEU A 194 16.37 7.92 7.12
N ASN A 195 16.06 6.63 7.23
CA ASN A 195 17.05 5.56 7.11
C ASN A 195 17.68 5.55 5.72
N ASN A 196 16.87 5.76 4.67
CA ASN A 196 17.36 5.78 3.31
C ASN A 196 18.20 7.03 3.02
N ILE A 197 17.83 8.20 3.55
CA ILE A 197 18.69 9.40 3.53
C ILE A 197 20.04 9.10 4.19
N LEU A 198 20.04 8.51 5.39
CA LEU A 198 21.28 8.13 6.08
C LEU A 198 22.10 7.14 5.25
N HIS A 199 21.45 6.18 4.60
CA HIS A 199 22.11 5.21 3.75
C HIS A 199 22.78 5.88 2.54
N VAL A 200 22.06 6.65 1.73
CA VAL A 200 22.62 7.26 0.51
C VAL A 200 23.67 8.33 0.83
N THR A 201 23.51 9.08 1.92
CA THR A 201 24.53 10.02 2.39
C THR A 201 25.82 9.33 2.80
N SER A 202 25.74 8.13 3.41
CA SER A 202 26.91 7.33 3.75
C SER A 202 27.63 6.80 2.50
N LEU A 203 26.89 6.49 1.44
CA LEU A 203 27.42 5.98 0.18
C LEU A 203 28.02 7.07 -0.72
N ALA A 204 27.45 8.28 -0.69
CA ALA A 204 27.95 9.43 -1.44
C ALA A 204 29.33 9.92 -0.95
N GLY A 205 29.80 9.47 0.21
CA GLY A 205 31.14 9.76 0.74
C GLY A 205 31.34 11.18 1.30
N ASP A 206 30.47 12.14 0.93
CA ASP A 206 30.53 13.53 1.39
C ASP A 206 29.38 13.87 2.35
N VAL A 207 29.38 13.18 3.49
CA VAL A 207 28.37 13.29 4.57
C VAL A 207 28.17 14.76 5.01
N GLN A 208 29.18 15.62 4.90
CA GLN A 208 29.10 17.01 5.35
C GLN A 208 28.30 17.92 4.41
N GLU A 209 28.46 17.81 3.10
CA GLU A 209 27.73 18.67 2.15
C GLU A 209 26.24 18.31 2.09
N ILE A 210 25.90 17.03 2.09
CA ILE A 210 24.49 16.60 2.00
C ILE A 210 23.74 16.89 3.31
N VAL A 211 24.37 16.67 4.47
CA VAL A 211 23.78 17.04 5.78
C VAL A 211 23.68 18.57 5.91
N ALA A 212 24.66 19.33 5.44
CA ALA A 212 24.57 20.79 5.40
C ALA A 212 23.44 21.27 4.48
N ALA A 213 23.28 20.65 3.31
CA ALA A 213 22.19 20.95 2.37
C ALA A 213 20.81 20.55 2.95
N TYR A 214 20.71 19.45 3.69
CA TYR A 214 19.51 19.04 4.42
C TYR A 214 19.12 20.06 5.50
N TRP A 215 20.07 20.48 6.35
CA TRP A 215 19.78 21.47 7.39
C TRP A 215 19.44 22.82 6.78
N GLN A 216 20.09 23.21 5.68
CA GLN A 216 19.73 24.42 4.94
C GLN A 216 18.32 24.33 4.34
N SER A 217 17.95 23.20 3.71
CA SER A 217 16.63 23.04 3.09
C SER A 217 15.51 22.94 4.13
N ALA A 218 15.73 22.21 5.24
CA ALA A 218 14.80 22.12 6.35
C ALA A 218 14.62 23.47 7.07
N LEU A 219 15.71 24.23 7.25
CA LEU A 219 15.66 25.58 7.81
C LEU A 219 14.93 26.55 6.88
N LEU A 220 15.20 26.48 5.57
CA LEU A 220 14.53 27.29 4.56
C LEU A 220 13.03 26.96 4.47
N ALA A 221 12.66 25.67 4.50
CA ALA A 221 11.28 25.23 4.51
C ALA A 221 10.54 25.67 5.78
N SER A 222 11.18 25.57 6.95
CA SER A 222 10.66 26.08 8.22
C SER A 222 10.47 27.60 8.19
N PHE A 223 11.42 28.33 7.60
CA PHE A 223 11.33 29.77 7.42
C PHE A 223 10.18 30.17 6.48
N LEU A 224 10.05 29.49 5.33
CA LEU A 224 9.00 29.74 4.34
C LEU A 224 7.61 29.39 4.90
N LEU A 225 7.46 28.26 5.58
CA LEU A 225 6.22 27.86 6.25
C LEU A 225 5.87 28.81 7.41
N GLY A 226 6.87 29.24 8.18
CA GLY A 226 6.72 30.27 9.22
C GLY A 226 6.25 31.62 8.66
N THR A 227 6.76 32.04 7.50
CA THR A 227 6.28 33.26 6.83
C THR A 227 4.86 33.13 6.25
N VAL A 228 4.42 31.92 5.87
CA VAL A 228 3.04 31.69 5.43
C VAL A 228 2.06 31.77 6.60
N PHE A 229 2.45 31.34 7.81
CA PHE A 229 1.62 31.51 9.01
C PHE A 229 1.55 32.97 9.46
N VAL A 230 2.64 33.73 9.37
CA VAL A 230 2.63 35.17 9.72
C VAL A 230 1.77 35.99 8.74
N ASN A 231 1.75 35.65 7.45
CA ASN A 231 0.90 36.36 6.48
C ASN A 231 -0.59 36.00 6.59
N ARG A 232 -0.96 34.81 7.10
CA ARG A 232 -2.38 34.45 7.31
C ARG A 232 -3.00 35.04 8.58
N GLU A 233 -2.19 35.38 9.58
CA GLU A 233 -2.69 36.08 10.78
C GLU A 233 -2.74 37.61 10.62
N LEU A 234 -2.00 38.18 9.65
CA LEU A 234 -2.07 39.61 9.33
C LEU A 234 -3.32 40.01 8.53
N ASP A 235 -3.89 39.12 7.71
CA ASP A 235 -5.14 39.41 6.97
C ASP A 235 -6.41 39.34 7.84
N VAL A 236 -6.35 38.74 9.04
CA VAL A 236 -7.50 38.68 9.98
C VAL A 236 -7.49 39.86 10.97
N MET A 237 -6.37 40.60 11.06
CA MET A 237 -6.21 41.73 11.98
C MET A 237 -6.58 43.10 11.36
N PHE A 238 -7.01 43.15 10.09
CA PHE A 238 -7.36 44.41 9.41
C PHE A 238 -8.79 44.47 8.82
N ASP A 239 -9.67 43.52 9.14
CA ASP A 239 -11.05 43.46 8.59
C ASP A 239 -12.16 43.61 9.66
N VAL A 240 -11.99 44.52 10.62
CA VAL A 240 -13.07 45.05 11.49
C VAL A 240 -12.97 46.57 11.63
#